data_AF-A0A7S0FLX3-F1
#
_entry.id   AF-A0A7S0FLX3-F1
#
_cell.length_a   1.000
_cell.length_b   1.000
_cell.length_c   1.000
_cell.angle_alpha   90.00
_cell.angle_beta   90.00
_cell.angle_gamma   90.00
#
_symmetry.space_group_name_H-M   'P 1'
#
loop_
_entity.id
_entity.type
_entity.pdbx_description
1 polymer ?
#
loop_
_entity_poly.entity_id
_entity_poly.type
_entity_poly.pdbx_seq_one_letter_code
_entity_poly.pdbx_strand_id
1 'polypeptide(L)'
;QVPRGRLRCTPSRLLSRLLELCKMSSDPPLVGIRIVELSIAIAAPSAGQVLGDYGADVIKVEPPSGDTQRFMISGLGKGNPDPYKDSPHFYSVNRGKRSVVLDLKSDAGMRAMHALLERTDVFLSNYRYAALR
;
A
#
# COMPACT_ATOMS: atom_id res chain seq x y z
N GLN A 1 11.66 58.97 -2.38
CA GLN A 1 12.22 57.74 -1.78
C GLN A 1 11.26 57.26 -0.70
N VAL A 2 10.69 56.07 -0.84
CA VAL A 2 9.74 55.50 0.13
C VAL A 2 10.54 54.58 1.09
N PRO A 3 10.38 54.68 2.42
CA PRO A 3 11.17 53.89 3.35
C PRO A 3 10.70 52.43 3.36
N ARG A 4 11.63 51.49 3.10
CA ARG A 4 11.40 50.05 3.23
C ARG A 4 11.39 49.65 4.71
N GLY A 5 10.24 49.73 5.35
CA GLY A 5 10.03 49.11 6.66
C GLY A 5 10.02 47.58 6.53
N ARG A 6 10.97 46.88 7.13
CA ARG A 6 10.87 45.41 7.31
C ARG A 6 9.77 45.13 8.33
N LEU A 7 8.61 44.68 7.85
CA LEU A 7 7.61 44.04 8.70
C LEU A 7 8.21 42.73 9.25
N ARG A 8 8.59 42.72 10.53
CA ARG A 8 8.82 41.46 11.26
C ARG A 8 7.44 40.85 11.51
N CYS A 9 7.04 39.93 10.65
CA CYS A 9 5.84 39.13 10.87
C CYS A 9 6.16 38.09 11.96
N THR A 10 5.75 38.34 13.20
CA THR A 10 5.72 37.28 14.22
C THR A 10 4.53 36.37 13.92
N PRO A 11 4.69 35.04 13.89
CA PRO A 11 3.56 34.13 13.73
C PRO A 11 2.49 34.45 14.77
N SER A 12 1.24 34.63 14.32
CA SER A 12 0.12 34.82 15.24
C SER A 12 0.03 33.62 16.19
N ARG A 13 -0.55 33.81 17.39
CA ARG A 13 -0.79 32.71 18.33
C ARG A 13 -1.58 31.57 17.68
N LEU A 14 -2.44 31.89 16.71
CA LEU A 14 -3.17 30.94 15.86
C LEU A 14 -2.23 30.10 14.98
N LEU A 15 -1.25 30.72 14.31
CA LEU A 15 -0.26 29.99 13.51
C LEU A 15 0.65 29.12 14.39
N SER A 16 1.02 29.61 15.58
CA SER A 16 1.80 28.83 16.55
C SER A 16 1.02 27.62 17.07
N ARG A 17 -0.29 27.78 17.32
CA ARG A 17 -1.20 26.70 17.76
C ARG A 17 -1.53 25.71 16.64
N LEU A 18 -1.63 26.16 15.39
CA LEU A 18 -1.75 25.32 14.20
C LEU A 18 -0.47 24.50 13.97
N LEU A 19 0.69 25.11 14.16
CA LEU A 19 1.99 24.42 14.10
C LEU A 19 2.16 23.44 15.27
N GLU A 20 1.64 23.73 16.46
CA GLU A 20 1.60 22.80 17.60
C GLU A 20 0.59 21.65 17.41
N LEU A 21 -0.57 21.90 16.77
CA LEU A 21 -1.51 20.86 16.35
C LEU A 21 -0.90 19.95 15.29
N CYS A 22 -0.10 20.50 14.36
CA CYS A 22 0.66 19.74 13.37
C CYS A 22 1.87 18.99 13.98
N LYS A 23 2.27 19.33 15.20
CA LYS A 23 3.32 18.63 15.97
C LYS A 23 2.80 17.42 16.76
N MET A 24 1.52 17.05 16.62
CA MET A 24 1.02 15.78 17.12
C MET A 24 1.47 14.67 16.16
N SER A 25 2.63 14.07 16.49
CA SER A 25 3.38 13.03 15.76
C SER A 25 3.57 13.27 14.27
N SER A 26 4.81 13.55 13.85
CA SER A 26 5.23 13.60 12.44
C SER A 26 5.13 12.26 11.70
N ASP A 27 4.73 11.20 12.39
CA ASP A 27 4.62 9.86 11.85
C ASP A 27 3.25 9.66 11.18
N PRO A 28 3.19 9.00 10.01
CA PRO A 28 1.92 8.60 9.41
C PRO A 28 1.04 7.79 10.39
N PRO A 29 -0.29 7.88 10.29
CA PRO A 29 -1.20 7.37 11.34
C PRO A 29 -1.22 5.84 11.48
N LEU A 30 -0.71 5.09 10.51
CA LEU A 30 -0.64 3.62 10.55
C LEU A 30 0.79 3.08 10.68
N VAL A 31 1.75 3.91 11.11
CA VAL A 31 3.09 3.44 11.41
C VAL A 31 3.04 2.31 12.44
N GLY A 32 3.79 1.24 12.15
CA GLY A 32 3.86 0.04 13.00
C GLY A 32 2.79 -1.01 12.72
N ILE A 33 1.76 -0.69 11.93
CA ILE A 33 0.74 -1.67 11.51
C ILE A 33 1.28 -2.51 10.36
N ARG A 34 1.26 -3.84 10.51
CA ARG A 34 1.55 -4.79 9.43
C ARG A 34 0.28 -5.36 8.84
N ILE A 35 0.22 -5.37 7.50
CA ILE A 35 -0.90 -5.89 6.72
C ILE A 35 -0.40 -6.98 5.79
N VAL A 36 -1.08 -8.13 5.79
CA VAL A 36 -0.91 -9.15 4.75
C VAL A 36 -2.10 -9.07 3.81
N GLU A 37 -1.81 -8.75 2.56
CA GLU A 37 -2.79 -8.63 1.49
C GLU A 37 -2.76 -9.88 0.61
N LEU A 38 -3.79 -10.72 0.72
CA LEU A 38 -4.08 -11.78 -0.24
C LEU A 38 -5.27 -11.34 -1.08
N SER A 39 -5.00 -10.61 -2.16
CA SER A 39 -6.04 -9.97 -2.96
C SER A 39 -5.63 -9.80 -4.43
N ILE A 40 -6.63 -9.60 -5.30
CA ILE A 40 -6.46 -9.42 -6.75
C ILE A 40 -7.29 -8.25 -7.27
N ALA A 41 -7.06 -7.90 -8.53
CA ALA A 41 -7.78 -6.84 -9.25
C ALA A 41 -7.56 -5.46 -8.62
N ILE A 42 -8.64 -4.73 -8.31
CA ILE A 42 -8.54 -3.28 -7.99
C ILE A 42 -9.02 -2.96 -6.58
N ALA A 43 -10.15 -3.51 -6.12
CA ALA A 43 -10.81 -3.02 -4.91
C ALA A 43 -9.97 -3.17 -3.62
N ALA A 44 -9.59 -4.40 -3.26
CA ALA A 44 -8.74 -4.64 -2.09
C ALA A 44 -7.31 -4.09 -2.28
N PRO A 45 -6.66 -4.21 -3.46
CA PRO A 45 -5.37 -3.56 -3.67
C PRO A 45 -5.42 -2.03 -3.48
N SER A 46 -6.50 -1.37 -3.89
CA SER A 46 -6.69 0.07 -3.67
C SER A 46 -6.78 0.40 -2.19
N ALA A 47 -7.53 -0.40 -1.41
CA ALA A 47 -7.59 -0.24 0.04
C ALA A 47 -6.20 -0.44 0.68
N GLY A 48 -5.49 -1.51 0.31
CA GLY A 48 -4.13 -1.76 0.80
C GLY A 48 -3.16 -0.62 0.44
N GLN A 49 -3.30 -0.01 -0.73
CA GLN A 49 -2.49 1.14 -1.11
C GLN A 49 -2.76 2.36 -0.23
N VAL A 50 -4.03 2.70 0.03
CA VAL A 50 -4.38 3.82 0.92
C VAL A 50 -3.83 3.59 2.33
N LEU A 51 -3.90 2.35 2.84
CA LEU A 51 -3.35 2.00 4.14
C LEU A 51 -1.82 2.12 4.16
N GLY A 52 -1.14 1.72 3.08
CA GLY A 52 0.30 1.90 2.91
C GLY A 52 0.70 3.38 2.81
N ASP A 53 -0.07 4.19 2.09
CA ASP A 53 0.13 5.65 1.99
C ASP A 53 -0.02 6.33 3.39
N TYR A 54 -0.80 5.73 4.29
CA TYR A 54 -0.92 6.13 5.69
C TYR A 54 0.15 5.50 6.62
N GLY A 55 1.15 4.80 6.07
CA GLY A 55 2.33 4.32 6.77
C GLY A 55 2.30 2.85 7.20
N ALA A 56 1.29 2.08 6.82
CA ALA A 56 1.26 0.66 7.11
C ALA A 56 2.31 -0.12 6.30
N ASP A 57 2.89 -1.16 6.89
CA ASP A 57 3.74 -2.14 6.21
C ASP A 57 2.87 -3.18 5.51
N VAL A 58 2.61 -2.97 4.22
CA VAL A 58 1.73 -3.84 3.43
C VAL A 58 2.55 -4.86 2.64
N ILE A 59 2.28 -6.15 2.90
CA ILE A 59 2.89 -7.29 2.22
C ILE A 59 1.84 -7.96 1.35
N LYS A 60 1.97 -7.83 0.04
CA LYS A 60 1.13 -8.52 -0.94
C LYS A 60 1.64 -9.95 -1.14
N VAL A 61 0.75 -10.92 -0.96
CA VAL A 61 1.02 -12.33 -1.26
C VAL A 61 0.50 -12.63 -2.66
N GLU A 62 1.39 -13.14 -3.52
CA GLU A 62 1.08 -13.42 -4.92
C GLU A 62 1.31 -14.89 -5.25
N PRO A 63 0.53 -15.48 -6.18
CA PRO A 63 0.80 -16.82 -6.67
C PRO A 63 2.10 -16.84 -7.50
N PRO A 64 2.69 -18.02 -7.78
CA PRO A 64 3.86 -18.15 -8.66
C PRO A 64 3.69 -17.54 -10.06
N SER A 65 2.46 -17.43 -10.54
CA SER A 65 2.13 -16.76 -11.80
C SER A 65 2.12 -15.23 -11.72
N GLY A 66 2.22 -14.65 -10.53
CA GLY A 66 1.97 -13.23 -10.25
C GLY A 66 0.49 -12.85 -10.25
N ASP A 67 0.17 -11.66 -9.72
CA ASP A 67 -1.15 -11.04 -9.88
C ASP A 67 -1.44 -10.79 -11.36
N THR A 68 -2.65 -11.16 -11.81
CA THR A 68 -3.07 -10.98 -13.21
C THR A 68 -2.99 -9.53 -13.65
N GLN A 69 -3.18 -8.57 -12.74
CA GLN A 69 -3.04 -7.15 -13.06
C GLN A 69 -1.63 -6.77 -13.51
N ARG A 70 -0.57 -7.51 -13.15
CA ARG A 70 0.80 -7.26 -13.64
C ARG A 70 0.91 -7.33 -15.16
N PHE A 71 0.06 -8.14 -15.81
CA PHE A 71 0.13 -8.41 -17.25
C PHE A 71 -0.96 -7.70 -18.07
N MET A 72 -1.93 -7.06 -17.41
CA MET A 72 -3.05 -6.38 -18.08
C MET A 72 -2.62 -5.01 -18.60
N ILE A 73 -2.29 -4.89 -19.90
CA ILE A 73 -1.98 -3.60 -20.51
C ILE A 73 -3.12 -3.10 -21.38
N SER A 74 -3.77 -2.03 -20.90
CA SER A 74 -4.86 -1.28 -21.55
C SER A 74 -6.12 -2.11 -21.82
N GLY A 75 -7.29 -1.47 -21.81
CA GLY A 75 -8.59 -2.10 -22.11
C GLY A 75 -8.76 -2.68 -23.52
N LEU A 76 -7.66 -3.02 -24.21
CA LEU A 76 -7.60 -3.55 -25.57
C LEU A 76 -7.25 -5.05 -25.63
N GLY A 77 -7.15 -5.73 -24.48
CA GLY A 77 -6.93 -7.18 -24.42
C GLY A 77 -5.56 -7.65 -24.94
N LYS A 78 -4.62 -6.72 -25.17
CA LYS A 78 -3.24 -7.05 -25.52
C LYS A 78 -2.45 -7.19 -24.22
N GLY A 79 -1.94 -8.38 -23.95
CA GLY A 79 -1.04 -8.62 -22.82
C GLY A 79 0.19 -7.71 -22.88
N ASN A 80 0.89 -7.60 -21.77
CA ASN A 80 2.07 -6.75 -21.66
C ASN A 80 3.14 -7.08 -22.73
N PRO A 81 3.51 -6.13 -23.63
CA PRO A 81 4.56 -6.34 -24.62
C PRO A 81 5.96 -6.53 -24.01
N ASP A 82 6.17 -6.11 -22.77
CA ASP A 82 7.40 -6.35 -22.02
C ASP A 82 7.09 -7.23 -20.80
N PRO A 83 7.38 -8.54 -20.84
CA PRO A 83 7.08 -9.45 -19.73
C PRO A 83 7.90 -9.13 -18.47
N TYR A 84 8.90 -8.24 -18.56
CA TYR A 84 9.73 -7.82 -17.44
C TYR A 84 9.29 -6.49 -16.82
N LYS A 85 8.26 -5.83 -17.36
CA LYS A 85 7.67 -4.65 -16.74
C LYS A 85 6.29 -4.99 -16.22
N ASP A 86 5.89 -4.44 -15.07
CA ASP A 86 4.50 -4.55 -14.64
C ASP A 86 3.61 -3.55 -15.39
N SER A 87 2.32 -3.86 -15.47
CA SER A 87 1.35 -2.96 -16.08
C SER A 87 1.16 -1.67 -15.27
N PRO A 88 0.78 -0.56 -15.91
CA PRO A 88 0.39 0.67 -15.21
C PRO A 88 -0.77 0.47 -14.22
N HIS A 89 -1.69 -0.47 -14.51
CA HIS A 89 -2.79 -0.79 -13.60
C HIS A 89 -2.30 -1.44 -12.32
N PHE A 90 -1.29 -2.31 -12.41
CA PHE A 90 -0.69 -2.91 -11.22
C PHE A 90 -0.03 -1.85 -10.34
N TYR A 91 0.74 -0.94 -10.93
CA TYR A 91 1.42 0.13 -10.19
C TYR A 91 0.46 1.11 -9.53
N SER A 92 -0.70 1.40 -10.15
CA SER A 92 -1.64 2.38 -9.63
C SER A 92 -2.34 1.97 -8.32
N VAL A 93 -2.31 0.67 -8.00
CA VAL A 93 -2.93 0.10 -6.79
C VAL A 93 -1.97 -0.73 -5.92
N ASN A 94 -0.68 -0.82 -6.27
CA ASN A 94 0.32 -1.60 -5.51
C ASN A 94 1.63 -0.86 -5.22
N ARG A 95 1.72 0.45 -5.48
CA ARG A 95 2.94 1.23 -5.11
C ARG A 95 3.21 1.12 -3.61
N GLY A 96 4.49 1.14 -3.22
CA GLY A 96 4.91 1.14 -1.82
C GLY A 96 4.74 -0.20 -1.07
N LYS A 97 4.01 -1.16 -1.65
CA LYS A 97 3.85 -2.50 -1.06
C LYS A 97 5.10 -3.35 -1.27
N ARG A 98 5.39 -4.22 -0.31
CA ARG A 98 6.32 -5.35 -0.49
C ARG A 98 5.55 -6.52 -1.07
N SER A 99 6.18 -7.33 -1.91
CA SER A 99 5.55 -8.52 -2.49
C SER A 99 6.33 -9.78 -2.12
N VAL A 100 5.60 -10.86 -1.84
CA VAL A 100 6.15 -12.21 -1.68
C VAL A 100 5.35 -13.18 -2.53
N VAL A 101 6.06 -14.05 -3.24
CA VAL A 101 5.45 -15.10 -4.05
C VAL A 101 5.33 -16.37 -3.21
N LEU A 102 4.11 -16.87 -3.02
CA LEU A 102 3.83 -18.11 -2.30
C LEU A 102 2.91 -19.02 -3.12
N ASP A 103 3.28 -20.29 -3.25
CA ASP A 103 2.35 -21.32 -3.73
C ASP A 103 1.51 -21.85 -2.57
N LEU A 104 0.34 -21.24 -2.37
CA LEU A 104 -0.60 -21.61 -1.31
C LEU A 104 -1.27 -22.98 -1.52
N LYS A 105 -1.02 -23.67 -2.64
CA LYS A 105 -1.44 -25.07 -2.82
C LYS A 105 -0.43 -26.08 -2.26
N SER A 106 0.77 -25.62 -1.93
CA SER A 106 1.81 -26.44 -1.34
C SER A 106 1.82 -26.32 0.19
N ASP A 107 2.15 -27.40 0.89
CA ASP A 107 2.28 -27.37 2.35
C ASP A 107 3.33 -26.36 2.80
N ALA A 108 4.41 -26.20 2.02
CA ALA A 108 5.47 -25.23 2.31
C ALA A 108 4.98 -23.79 2.19
N GLY A 109 4.20 -23.47 1.14
CA GLY A 109 3.63 -22.14 0.95
C GLY A 109 2.57 -21.82 2.01
N MET A 110 1.75 -22.79 2.41
CA MET A 110 0.81 -22.62 3.52
C MET A 110 1.52 -22.39 4.85
N ARG A 111 2.58 -23.16 5.16
CA ARG A 111 3.41 -22.90 6.36
C ARG A 111 4.03 -21.49 6.35
N ALA A 112 4.55 -21.05 5.21
CA ALA A 112 5.09 -19.71 5.07
C ALA A 112 4.01 -18.63 5.24
N MET A 113 2.81 -18.84 4.70
CA MET A 113 1.67 -17.94 4.88
C MET A 113 1.27 -17.83 6.36
N HIS A 114 1.16 -18.95 7.07
CA HIS A 114 0.86 -18.93 8.50
C HIS A 114 1.94 -18.19 9.31
N ALA A 115 3.21 -18.43 9.03
CA ALA A 115 4.32 -17.72 9.66
C ALA A 115 4.28 -16.20 9.40
N LEU A 116 3.82 -15.78 8.21
CA LEU A 116 3.61 -14.37 7.89
C LEU A 116 2.45 -13.78 8.70
N LEU A 117 1.35 -14.52 8.82
CA LEU A 117 0.15 -14.10 9.56
C LEU A 117 0.38 -13.99 11.07
N GLU A 118 1.27 -14.79 11.66
CA GLU A 118 1.60 -14.74 13.11
C GLU A 118 2.04 -13.36 13.60
N ARG A 119 2.58 -12.51 12.71
CA ARG A 119 3.10 -11.17 13.04
C ARG A 119 2.32 -10.05 12.38
N THR A 120 1.09 -10.33 11.93
CA THR A 120 0.28 -9.42 11.13
C THR A 120 -0.90 -8.91 11.94
N ASP A 121 -1.17 -7.60 11.87
CA ASP A 121 -2.29 -6.99 12.57
C ASP A 121 -3.59 -7.08 11.77
N VAL A 122 -3.47 -7.01 10.43
CA VAL A 122 -4.62 -7.01 9.51
C VAL A 122 -4.40 -7.97 8.36
N PHE A 123 -5.37 -8.88 8.16
CA PHE A 123 -5.47 -9.68 6.94
C PHE A 123 -6.46 -9.05 5.97
N LEU A 124 -6.00 -8.68 4.78
CA LEU A 124 -6.80 -8.03 3.75
C LEU A 124 -7.03 -8.97 2.57
N SER A 125 -8.30 -9.25 2.26
CA SER A 125 -8.65 -10.10 1.13
C SER A 125 -9.96 -9.69 0.47
N ASN A 126 -10.04 -9.91 -0.85
CA ASN A 126 -11.28 -9.88 -1.62
C ASN A 126 -11.56 -11.22 -2.32
N TYR A 127 -10.90 -12.30 -1.89
CA TYR A 127 -11.22 -13.64 -2.37
C TYR A 127 -12.58 -14.08 -1.82
N ARG A 128 -13.24 -14.97 -2.57
CA ARG A 128 -14.44 -15.64 -2.06
C ARG A 128 -14.06 -16.43 -0.81
N TYR A 129 -14.93 -16.41 0.20
CA TYR A 129 -14.70 -17.11 1.46
C TYR A 129 -14.32 -18.59 1.28
N ALA A 130 -14.94 -19.28 0.32
CA ALA A 130 -14.63 -20.68 0.01
C ALA A 130 -13.16 -20.93 -0.42
N ALA A 131 -12.48 -19.92 -0.96
CA ALA A 131 -11.07 -20.02 -1.35
C ALA A 131 -10.10 -19.73 -0.19
N LEU A 132 -10.60 -19.25 0.95
CA LEU A 132 -9.82 -18.90 2.14
C LEU A 132 -9.92 -19.94 3.26
N ARG A 133 -10.75 -20.97 3.06
CA ARG A 133 -11.01 -22.02 4.04
C ARG A 133 -10.15 -23.24 3.80
#